data_AF-A0AAV2ZLU6-F1
#
_entry.id   AF-A0AAV2ZLU6-F1
#
_cell.length_a   1.000
_cell.length_b   1.000
_cell.length_c   1.000
_cell.angle_alpha   90.00
_cell.angle_beta   90.00
_cell.angle_gamma   90.00
#
_symmetry.space_group_name_H-M   'P 1'
#
loop_
_entity.id
_entity.type
_entity.pdbx_description
1 polymer ?
#
loop_
_entity_poly.entity_id
_entity_poly.type
_entity_poly.pdbx_seq_one_letter_code
_entity_poly.pdbx_strand_id
1 'polypeptide(L)'
;EIPCYQSDSTYFYMAWYQNKPGQGPKLVISSNNANDFTRENDFREEWEMSRNDTHNSVLRLKSANKDHQALYFCAASIHRR
;
A
#
# COMPACT_ATOMS: atom_id res chain seq x y z
N GLU A 1 12.31 -0.62 1.67
CA GLU A 1 10.99 -0.99 2.23
C GLU A 1 10.38 0.26 2.86
N ILE A 2 9.05 0.35 2.95
CA ILE A 2 8.32 1.50 3.50
C ILE A 2 7.31 0.97 4.51
N PRO A 3 7.53 1.15 5.83
CA PRO A 3 6.61 0.69 6.85
C PRO A 3 5.47 1.68 7.08
N CYS A 4 4.32 1.17 7.49
CA CYS A 4 3.18 1.93 7.96
C CYS A 4 2.55 1.23 9.16
N TYR A 5 2.12 2.05 10.12
CA TYR A 5 1.43 1.63 11.32
C TYR A 5 0.11 2.39 11.47
N GLN A 6 -0.92 1.69 11.90
CA GLN A 6 -2.21 2.25 12.26
C GLN A 6 -2.62 1.69 13.65
N SER A 7 -3.30 2.50 14.47
CA SER A 7 -3.58 2.17 15.88
C SER A 7 -4.99 1.62 16.15
N ASP A 8 -5.87 1.63 15.16
CA ASP A 8 -7.26 1.19 15.27
C ASP A 8 -7.42 -0.23 14.72
N SER A 9 -7.55 -1.21 15.61
CA SER A 9 -7.72 -2.61 15.23
C SER A 9 -8.98 -2.88 14.40
N THR A 10 -9.94 -1.95 14.34
CA THR A 10 -11.14 -2.06 13.51
C THR A 10 -10.89 -1.75 12.03
N TYR A 11 -9.72 -1.17 11.70
CA TYR A 11 -9.38 -0.81 10.32
C TYR A 11 -8.81 -2.03 9.59
N PHE A 12 -9.73 -2.87 9.10
CA PHE A 12 -9.37 -4.10 8.39
C PHE A 12 -8.75 -3.83 7.02
N TYR A 13 -9.11 -2.73 6.38
CA TYR A 13 -8.59 -2.35 5.06
C TYR A 13 -7.35 -1.48 5.20
N MET A 14 -6.31 -1.78 4.42
CA MET A 14 -5.15 -0.91 4.25
C MET A 14 -4.79 -0.76 2.78
N ALA A 15 -4.36 0.43 2.38
CA ALA A 15 -4.01 0.73 1.00
C ALA A 15 -2.74 1.58 0.93
N TRP A 16 -1.93 1.32 -0.09
CA TRP A 16 -0.74 2.08 -0.42
C TRP A 16 -0.96 2.85 -1.71
N TYR A 17 -0.61 4.13 -1.68
CA TYR A 17 -0.74 5.04 -2.80
C TYR A 17 0.61 5.61 -3.19
N GLN A 18 0.84 5.74 -4.49
CA GLN A 18 1.92 6.50 -5.07
C GLN A 18 1.37 7.86 -5.54
N ASN A 19 1.99 8.94 -5.10
CA ASN A 19 1.66 10.29 -5.52
C ASN A 19 2.84 10.92 -6.25
N LYS A 20 2.76 10.95 -7.57
CA LYS A 20 3.71 11.66 -8.43
C LYS A 20 3.32 13.14 -8.52
N PRO A 21 4.29 14.07 -8.64
CA PRO A 21 3.98 15.49 -8.79
C PRO A 21 2.96 15.75 -9.90
N GLY A 22 1.85 16.43 -9.57
CA GLY A 22 0.80 16.81 -10.51
C GLY A 22 -0.16 15.69 -10.96
N GLN A 23 -0.01 14.44 -10.50
CA GLN A 23 -0.86 13.32 -10.94
C GLN A 23 -1.92 12.89 -9.90
N GLY A 24 -1.77 13.34 -8.65
CA GLY A 24 -2.58 12.89 -7.53
C GLY A 24 -2.27 11.45 -7.10
N PRO A 25 -2.90 10.97 -6.00
CA PRO A 25 -2.66 9.63 -5.47
C PRO A 25 -3.21 8.54 -6.38
N LYS A 26 -2.35 7.59 -6.77
CA LYS A 26 -2.73 6.35 -7.48
C LYS A 26 -2.58 5.17 -6.54
N LEU A 27 -3.60 4.32 -6.48
CA LEU A 27 -3.56 3.10 -5.68
C LEU A 27 -2.54 2.12 -6.28
N VAL A 28 -1.67 1.56 -5.46
CA VAL A 28 -0.63 0.60 -5.86
C VAL A 28 -1.03 -0.81 -5.44
N ILE A 29 -1.33 -0.97 -4.16
CA ILE A 29 -1.72 -2.25 -3.55
C ILE A 29 -2.65 -1.98 -2.38
N SER A 30 -3.65 -2.85 -2.22
CA SER A 30 -4.61 -2.80 -1.11
C SER A 30 -4.72 -4.15 -0.43
N SER A 31 -5.16 -4.15 0.81
CA SER A 31 -5.40 -5.31 1.65
C SER A 31 -6.79 -5.22 2.25
N ASN A 32 -7.54 -6.33 2.21
CA ASN A 32 -8.82 -6.42 2.93
C ASN A 32 -8.64 -6.94 4.36
N ASN A 33 -7.58 -7.73 4.61
CA ASN A 33 -7.22 -8.24 5.93
C ASN A 33 -5.77 -8.76 5.92
N ALA A 34 -5.26 -9.21 7.07
CA ALA A 34 -3.95 -9.86 7.16
C ALA A 34 -3.79 -10.95 6.09
N ASN A 35 -2.67 -10.90 5.36
CA ASN A 35 -2.32 -11.81 4.26
C ASN A 35 -3.31 -11.87 3.08
N ASP A 36 -4.30 -10.96 2.99
CA ASP A 36 -5.18 -10.81 1.82
C ASP A 36 -4.92 -9.45 1.17
N PHE A 37 -4.38 -9.47 -0.05
CA PHE A 37 -4.06 -8.27 -0.80
C PHE A 37 -4.29 -8.37 -2.31
N THR A 38 -4.67 -7.25 -2.89
CA THR A 38 -4.89 -7.05 -4.33
C THR A 38 -3.97 -5.96 -4.84
N ARG A 39 -3.25 -6.25 -5.92
CA ARG A 39 -2.36 -5.30 -6.61
C ARG A 39 -3.03 -4.75 -7.84
N GLU A 40 -2.90 -3.45 -8.07
CA GLU A 40 -3.40 -2.82 -9.28
C GLU A 40 -2.58 -3.26 -10.50
N ASN A 41 -3.23 -3.36 -11.67
CA ASN A 41 -2.63 -3.94 -12.86
C ASN A 41 -1.39 -3.18 -13.33
N ASP A 42 -1.41 -1.85 -13.25
CA ASP A 42 -0.30 -0.97 -13.64
C ASP A 42 0.95 -1.15 -12.78
N PHE A 43 0.83 -1.84 -11.64
CA PHE A 43 1.91 -2.09 -10.68
C PHE A 43 2.15 -3.59 -10.47
N ARG A 44 1.50 -4.44 -11.29
CA ARG A 44 1.56 -5.89 -11.19
C ARG A 44 3.04 -6.28 -11.35
N GLU A 45 3.54 -7.09 -10.42
CA GLU A 45 4.91 -7.63 -10.35
C GLU A 45 6.02 -6.81 -9.66
N GLU A 46 6.01 -5.47 -9.66
CA GLU A 46 7.14 -4.68 -9.10
C GLU A 46 7.08 -4.51 -7.58
N TRP A 47 5.88 -4.33 -7.06
CA TRP A 47 5.63 -4.08 -5.64
C TRP A 47 5.28 -5.36 -4.89
N GLU A 48 5.49 -5.38 -3.59
CA GLU A 48 5.05 -6.43 -2.67
C GLU A 48 4.55 -5.77 -1.38
N MET A 49 3.65 -6.44 -0.68
CA MET A 49 3.18 -5.99 0.61
C MET A 49 3.21 -7.14 1.60
N SER A 50 3.69 -6.86 2.80
CA SER A 50 3.52 -7.73 3.96
C SER A 50 2.59 -7.06 4.95
N ARG A 51 1.58 -7.79 5.39
CA ARG A 51 0.63 -7.36 6.40
C ARG A 51 0.18 -8.59 7.18
N ASN A 52 0.85 -8.83 8.29
CA ASN A 52 0.65 -10.04 9.10
C ASN A 52 -0.42 -9.82 10.19
N ASP A 53 -0.73 -8.56 10.49
CA ASP A 53 -1.75 -8.15 11.47
C ASP A 53 -2.54 -6.93 10.95
N THR A 54 -3.52 -6.44 11.71
CA THR A 54 -4.34 -5.30 11.28
C THR A 54 -3.63 -3.96 11.35
N HIS A 55 -2.59 -3.82 12.18
CA HIS A 55 -1.90 -2.57 12.52
C HIS A 55 -0.74 -2.26 11.58
N ASN A 56 0.01 -3.28 11.16
CA ASN A 56 1.27 -3.13 10.46
C ASN A 56 1.13 -3.48 8.97
N SER A 57 1.66 -2.62 8.11
CA SER A 57 1.83 -2.91 6.70
C SER A 57 3.20 -2.44 6.23
N VAL A 58 3.87 -3.25 5.42
CA VAL A 58 5.16 -2.90 4.81
C VAL A 58 5.04 -3.03 3.31
N LEU A 59 5.30 -1.92 2.61
CA LEU A 59 5.42 -1.88 1.16
C LEU A 59 6.88 -2.14 0.75
N ARG A 60 7.09 -3.06 -0.17
CA ARG A 60 8.40 -3.44 -0.70
C ARG A 60 8.42 -3.28 -2.20
N LEU A 61 9.53 -2.80 -2.74
CA LEU A 61 9.79 -2.73 -4.16
C LEU A 61 10.90 -3.72 -4.47
N LYS A 62 10.70 -4.60 -5.46
CA LYS A 62 11.70 -5.63 -5.80
C LYS A 62 12.99 -5.03 -6.36
N SER A 63 12.86 -3.99 -7.18
CA SER A 63 13.99 -3.27 -7.78
C SER A 63 13.62 -1.81 -8.02
N ALA A 64 14.45 -0.89 -7.52
CA ALA A 64 14.18 0.54 -7.61
C ALA A 64 14.75 1.16 -8.88
N ASN A 65 13.99 2.04 -9.51
CA ASN A 65 14.41 2.88 -10.63
C ASN A 65 13.83 4.29 -10.49
N LYS A 66 14.16 5.20 -11.43
CA LYS A 66 13.72 6.60 -11.36
C LYS A 66 12.21 6.80 -11.42
N ASP A 67 11.47 5.90 -12.07
CA ASP A 67 10.01 6.00 -12.17
C ASP A 67 9.30 5.73 -10.84
N HIS A 68 10.00 5.14 -9.88
CA HIS A 68 9.53 4.92 -8.52
C HIS A 68 9.76 6.12 -7.60
N GLN A 69 10.38 7.21 -8.07
CA GLN A 69 10.54 8.42 -7.28
C GLN A 69 9.19 9.13 -7.14
N ALA A 70 8.60 9.04 -5.95
CA ALA A 70 7.30 9.62 -5.63
C ALA A 70 7.14 9.76 -4.11
N LEU A 71 6.09 10.47 -3.69
CA LEU A 71 5.61 10.41 -2.32
C LEU A 71 4.69 9.19 -2.18
N TYR A 72 4.86 8.45 -1.08
CA TYR A 72 4.05 7.26 -0.80
C TYR A 72 3.20 7.49 0.44
N PHE A 73 1.91 7.20 0.33
CA PHE A 73 0.97 7.26 1.44
C PHE A 73 0.45 5.88 1.76
N CYS A 74 0.26 5.61 3.05
CA CYS A 74 -0.61 4.53 3.49
C CYS A 74 -1.91 5.10 4.05
N ALA A 75 -2.99 4.37 3.88
CA ALA A 75 -4.28 4.66 4.49
C ALA A 75 -4.90 3.38 5.05
N ALA A 76 -5.67 3.52 6.12
CA ALA A 76 -6.38 2.43 6.76
C ALA A 76 -7.85 2.82 6.95
N SER A 77 -8.77 1.86 6.87
CA SER A 77 -10.21 2.12 6.87
C SER A 77 -11.03 0.92 7.39
N ILE A 78 -12.21 1.21 7.93
CA ILE A 78 -13.26 0.21 8.21
C ILE A 78 -14.03 -0.21 6.94
N HIS A 79 -14.02 0.63 5.90
CA HIS A 79 -14.78 0.41 4.67
C HIS A 79 -13.87 -0.06 3.53
N ARG A 80 -14.36 -1.06 2.79
CA ARG A 80 -13.83 -1.43 1.47
C ARG A 80 -14.24 -0.36 0.46
N ARG A 81 -13.33 -0.02 -0.44
CA ARG A 81 -13.58 0.84 -1.60
C ARG A 81 -14.80 0.38 -2.40
#